data_AF-A0A6J4JZH4-F1
#
_entry.id   AF-A0A6J4JZH4-F1
#
_cell.length_a   1.000
_cell.length_b   1.000
_cell.length_c   1.000
_cell.angle_alpha   90.00
_cell.angle_beta   90.00
_cell.angle_gamma   90.00
#
_symmetry.space_group_name_H-M   'P 1'
#
loop_
_entity.id
_entity.type
_entity.pdbx_description
1 polymer ?
#
loop_
_entity_poly.entity_id
_entity_poly.type
_entity_poly.pdbx_seq_one_letter_code
_entity_poly.pdbx_strand_id
1 'polypeptide(L)'
;GTPVVVDLPRGSPTADPAAALLAEADLALLVVPARLRAATAARLLVEAPGSAWATASLVVRPAAGGLSCAEVADLVGRPVLAELPHDRSAGPRGERGEPPLVSARSPLGGAARQVLAHLRTIEGVR
;
A
#
# COMPACT_ATOMS: atom_id res chain seq x y z
N GLY A 1 -20.40 -1.42 3.70
CA GLY A 1 -20.36 -1.32 5.18
C GLY A 1 -19.45 -0.18 5.59
N THR A 2 -18.96 -0.16 6.83
CA THR A 2 -17.81 0.68 7.21
C THR A 2 -16.53 -0.14 6.96
N PRO A 3 -15.57 0.35 6.16
CA PRO A 3 -14.35 -0.39 5.89
C PRO A 3 -13.52 -0.56 7.15
N VAL A 4 -12.99 -1.76 7.36
CA VAL A 4 -12.03 -2.07 8.42
C VAL A 4 -10.63 -2.01 7.81
N VAL A 5 -9.75 -1.21 8.41
CA VAL A 5 -8.34 -1.13 8.01
C VAL A 5 -7.52 -1.86 9.05
N VAL A 6 -6.73 -2.84 8.61
CA VAL A 6 -5.80 -3.55 9.48
C VAL A 6 -4.38 -3.19 9.07
N ASP A 7 -3.63 -2.61 10.00
CA ASP A 7 -2.20 -2.39 9.81
C ASP A 7 -1.45 -3.69 10.11
N LEU A 8 -0.71 -4.16 9.12
CA LEU A 8 0.00 -5.43 9.18
C LEU A 8 1.49 -5.18 9.40
N PRO A 9 2.21 -6.09 10.10
CA PRO A 9 3.66 -6.03 10.15
C PRO A 9 4.23 -6.13 8.73
N ARG A 10 5.51 -5.76 8.58
CA ARG A 10 6.20 -5.93 7.30
C ARG A 10 6.17 -7.42 6.91
N GLY A 11 5.66 -7.70 5.72
CA GLY A 11 5.54 -9.06 5.21
C GLY A 11 6.89 -9.77 5.10
N SER A 12 6.84 -11.09 5.25
CA SER A 12 7.96 -11.99 5.03
C SER A 12 7.62 -12.95 3.89
N PRO A 13 8.53 -13.18 2.92
CA PRO A 13 8.29 -14.11 1.82
C PRO A 13 8.12 -15.57 2.25
N THR A 14 8.58 -15.94 3.45
CA THR A 14 8.66 -17.34 3.90
C THR A 14 7.66 -17.71 4.98
N ALA A 15 7.13 -16.73 5.72
CA ALA A 15 6.14 -16.96 6.77
C ALA A 15 5.42 -15.65 7.08
N ASP A 16 4.16 -15.53 6.66
CA ASP A 16 3.36 -14.35 6.96
C ASP A 16 2.36 -14.61 8.09
N PRO A 17 2.58 -14.08 9.30
CA PRO A 17 1.61 -14.20 10.38
C PRO A 17 0.26 -13.53 10.06
N ALA A 18 0.21 -12.68 9.02
CA ALA A 18 -1.01 -12.03 8.55
C ALA A 18 -1.77 -12.82 7.46
N ALA A 19 -1.30 -14.02 7.07
CA ALA A 19 -1.86 -14.76 5.93
C ALA A 19 -3.38 -14.99 6.05
N ALA A 20 -3.88 -15.33 7.25
CA ALA A 20 -5.30 -15.54 7.47
C ALA A 20 -6.13 -14.25 7.30
N LEU A 21 -5.61 -13.10 7.74
CA LEU A 21 -6.29 -11.82 7.54
C LEU A 21 -6.27 -11.39 6.07
N LEU A 22 -5.16 -11.60 5.37
CA LEU A 22 -5.03 -11.27 3.96
C LEU A 22 -5.95 -12.14 3.08
N ALA A 23 -6.19 -13.39 3.47
CA ALA A 23 -7.12 -14.28 2.77
C ALA A 23 -8.59 -13.79 2.83
N GLU A 24 -8.97 -13.13 3.93
CA GLU A 24 -10.32 -12.59 4.14
C GLU A 24 -10.46 -11.13 3.68
N ALA A 25 -9.36 -10.45 3.36
CA ALA A 25 -9.39 -9.03 3.02
C ALA A 25 -9.98 -8.81 1.61
N ASP A 26 -10.95 -7.90 1.50
CA ASP A 26 -11.50 -7.48 0.20
C ASP A 26 -10.46 -6.74 -0.67
N LEU A 27 -9.47 -6.11 -0.01
CA LEU A 27 -8.39 -5.39 -0.66
C LEU A 27 -7.12 -5.45 0.19
N ALA A 28 -6.05 -5.99 -0.39
CA ALA A 28 -4.70 -5.96 0.18
C ALA A 28 -3.86 -4.85 -0.48
N LEU A 29 -3.19 -4.04 0.34
CA LEU A 29 -2.36 -2.92 -0.11
C LEU A 29 -0.92 -3.08 0.37
N LEU A 30 0.02 -3.11 -0.58
CA LEU A 30 1.45 -3.15 -0.27
C LEU A 30 2.08 -1.77 -0.47
N VAL A 31 2.56 -1.16 0.61
CA VAL A 31 3.19 0.17 0.56
C VAL A 31 4.67 0.04 0.17
N VAL A 32 5.02 0.48 -1.04
CA VAL A 32 6.35 0.28 -1.63
C VAL A 32 7.05 1.63 -1.85
N PRO A 33 8.13 1.96 -1.10
CA PRO A 33 9.00 3.06 -1.49
C PRO A 33 9.54 2.87 -2.91
N ALA A 34 9.57 3.95 -3.70
CA ALA A 34 10.00 3.93 -5.10
C ALA A 34 11.53 3.82 -5.23
N ARG A 35 12.11 2.76 -4.68
CA ARG A 35 13.53 2.44 -4.70
C ARG A 35 13.69 0.99 -5.14
N LEU A 36 14.71 0.72 -5.94
CA LEU A 36 14.98 -0.63 -6.47
C LEU A 36 14.93 -1.71 -5.39
N ARG A 37 15.66 -1.54 -4.28
CA ARG A 37 15.66 -2.52 -3.17
C ARG A 37 14.27 -2.82 -2.60
N ALA A 38 13.40 -1.81 -2.52
CA ALA A 38 12.08 -1.96 -1.93
C ALA A 38 11.12 -2.59 -2.94
N ALA A 39 11.23 -2.21 -4.21
CA ALA A 39 10.49 -2.85 -5.30
C ALA A 39 10.90 -4.33 -5.46
N THR A 40 12.18 -4.67 -5.38
CA THR A 40 12.66 -6.06 -5.39
C THR A 40 12.11 -6.85 -4.20
N ALA A 41 12.12 -6.29 -2.99
CA ALA A 41 11.56 -6.95 -1.82
C ALA A 41 10.05 -7.18 -1.98
N ALA A 42 9.31 -6.20 -2.51
CA ALA A 42 7.90 -6.33 -2.83
C ALA A 42 7.64 -7.43 -3.88
N ARG A 43 8.46 -7.49 -4.94
CA ARG A 43 8.40 -8.55 -5.95
C ARG A 43 8.55 -9.93 -5.32
N LEU A 44 9.59 -10.14 -4.51
CA LEU A 44 9.84 -11.42 -3.84
C LEU A 44 8.67 -11.81 -2.93
N LEU A 45 8.03 -10.84 -2.29
CA LEU A 45 6.86 -11.08 -1.45
C LEU A 45 5.64 -11.50 -2.27
N VAL A 46 5.35 -10.86 -3.40
CA VAL A 46 4.16 -11.16 -4.22
C VAL A 46 4.33 -12.37 -5.14
N GLU A 47 5.56 -12.71 -5.53
CA GLU A 47 5.87 -13.88 -6.36
C GLU A 47 6.15 -15.15 -5.56
N ALA A 48 6.31 -15.06 -4.22
CA ALA A 48 6.54 -16.25 -3.40
C ALA A 48 5.38 -17.27 -3.57
N PRO A 49 5.68 -18.57 -3.78
CA PRO A 49 4.66 -19.59 -3.94
C PRO A 49 3.69 -19.61 -2.74
N GLY A 50 2.40 -19.50 -3.02
CA GLY A 50 1.36 -19.47 -1.98
C GLY A 50 1.34 -18.18 -1.15
N SER A 51 1.99 -17.10 -1.61
CA SER A 51 2.00 -15.83 -0.89
C SER A 51 0.60 -15.24 -0.73
N ALA A 52 0.28 -14.86 0.50
CA ALA A 52 -0.92 -14.11 0.83
C ALA A 52 -0.93 -12.69 0.20
N TRP A 53 0.21 -12.21 -0.29
CA TRP A 53 0.34 -10.92 -0.97
C TRP A 53 0.22 -11.02 -2.50
N ALA A 54 -0.01 -12.20 -3.07
CA ALA A 54 0.01 -12.42 -4.52
C ALA A 54 -0.99 -11.53 -5.28
N THR A 55 -2.10 -11.12 -4.65
CA THR A 55 -3.13 -10.27 -5.25
C THR A 55 -3.07 -8.80 -4.80
N ALA A 56 -2.06 -8.41 -4.02
CA ALA A 56 -1.99 -7.07 -3.46
C ALA A 56 -1.81 -6.00 -4.55
N SER A 57 -2.51 -4.88 -4.36
CA SER A 57 -2.28 -3.65 -5.13
C SER A 57 -1.23 -2.77 -4.45
N LEU A 58 -0.50 -1.98 -5.22
CA LEU A 58 0.61 -1.18 -4.70
C LEU A 58 0.15 0.22 -4.31
N VAL A 59 0.69 0.71 -3.19
CA VAL A 59 0.71 2.13 -2.85
C VAL A 59 2.17 2.58 -2.90
N VAL A 60 2.52 3.37 -3.90
CA VAL A 60 3.91 3.78 -4.10
C VAL A 60 4.22 5.00 -3.25
N ARG A 61 5.33 4.97 -2.51
CA ARG A 61 5.88 6.16 -1.84
C ARG A 61 7.04 6.72 -2.67
N PRO A 62 6.87 7.87 -3.36
CA PRO A 62 7.93 8.46 -4.17
C PRO A 62 9.22 8.67 -3.37
N ALA A 63 10.36 8.52 -4.05
CA ALA A 63 11.68 8.76 -3.49
C ALA A 63 12.48 9.66 -4.44
N ALA A 64 13.26 10.60 -3.91
CA ALA A 64 14.15 11.43 -4.71
C ALA A 64 15.16 10.56 -5.46
N GLY A 65 15.25 10.76 -6.79
CA GLY A 65 16.08 9.92 -7.67
C GLY A 65 15.65 8.45 -7.73
N GLY A 66 14.41 8.17 -7.34
CA GLY A 66 13.83 6.83 -7.30
C GLY A 66 13.23 6.38 -8.63
N LEU A 67 12.66 5.18 -8.59
CA LEU A 67 11.86 4.64 -9.68
C LEU A 67 10.57 5.45 -9.85
N SER A 68 10.06 5.53 -11.08
CA SER A 68 8.69 5.96 -11.36
C SER A 68 7.68 4.90 -10.90
N CYS A 69 6.41 5.29 -10.77
CA CYS A 69 5.33 4.35 -10.44
C CYS A 69 5.17 3.25 -11.49
N ALA A 70 5.37 3.55 -12.77
CA ALA A 70 5.35 2.56 -13.85
C ALA A 70 6.48 1.53 -13.66
N GLU A 71 7.72 1.98 -13.42
CA GLU A 71 8.85 1.07 -13.17
C GLU A 71 8.64 0.22 -11.91
N VAL A 72 8.02 0.76 -10.86
CA VAL A 72 7.64 -0.03 -9.67
C VAL A 72 6.57 -1.07 -10.01
N ALA A 73 5.53 -0.69 -10.77
CA ALA A 73 4.48 -1.60 -11.20
C ALA A 73 5.04 -2.76 -12.02
N ASP A 74 5.89 -2.44 -13.01
CA ASP A 74 6.52 -3.40 -13.91
C ASP A 74 7.46 -4.35 -13.16
N LEU A 75 8.28 -3.81 -12.26
CA LEU A 75 9.23 -4.63 -11.50
C LEU A 75 8.54 -5.56 -10.50
N VAL A 76 7.50 -5.07 -9.81
CA VAL A 76 6.77 -5.86 -8.80
C VAL A 76 5.75 -6.79 -9.45
N GLY A 77 5.31 -6.50 -10.68
CA GLY A 77 4.27 -7.27 -11.39
C GLY A 77 2.88 -7.07 -10.79
N ARG A 78 2.62 -5.92 -10.15
CA ARG A 78 1.32 -5.58 -9.52
C ARG A 78 0.89 -4.15 -9.88
N PRO A 79 -0.42 -3.89 -10.00
CA PRO A 79 -0.91 -2.56 -10.33
C PRO A 79 -0.66 -1.56 -9.20
N VAL A 80 -0.33 -0.32 -9.56
CA VAL A 80 -0.28 0.80 -8.62
C VAL A 80 -1.66 1.42 -8.50
N LEU A 81 -2.23 1.35 -7.30
CA LEU A 81 -3.54 1.91 -7.01
C LEU A 81 -3.48 3.39 -6.62
N ALA A 82 -2.43 3.77 -5.89
CA ALA A 82 -2.26 5.13 -5.41
C ALA A 82 -0.79 5.47 -5.19
N GLU A 83 -0.49 6.77 -5.20
CA GLU A 83 0.76 7.31 -4.69
C GLU A 83 0.53 7.94 -3.31
N LEU A 84 1.50 7.77 -2.42
CA LEU A 84 1.55 8.44 -1.13
C LEU A 84 2.81 9.32 -1.07
N PRO A 85 2.72 10.59 -1.54
CA PRO A 85 3.81 11.55 -1.44
C PRO A 85 4.23 11.82 0.00
N HIS A 86 5.44 12.36 0.16
CA HIS A 86 5.93 12.77 1.47
C HIS A 86 5.05 13.88 2.07
N ASP A 87 4.56 13.65 3.29
CA ASP A 87 3.83 14.64 4.08
C ASP A 87 4.77 15.28 5.11
N ARG A 88 5.13 16.55 4.87
CA ARG A 88 6.00 17.33 5.76
C ARG A 88 5.37 17.54 7.15
N SER A 89 4.05 17.47 7.25
CA SER A 89 3.34 17.64 8.52
C SER A 89 3.27 16.35 9.34
N ALA A 90 3.44 15.18 8.71
CA ALA A 90 3.24 13.90 9.37
C ALA A 90 4.17 13.68 10.57
N GLY A 91 5.45 14.01 10.45
CA GLY A 91 6.42 13.92 11.55
C GLY A 91 6.02 14.79 12.75
N PRO A 92 5.95 16.13 12.60
CA PRO A 92 5.55 17.02 13.69
C PRO A 92 4.19 16.67 14.33
N ARG A 93 3.23 16.16 13.55
CA ARG A 93 1.93 15.73 14.07
C ARG A 93 2.04 14.44 14.89
N GLY A 94 2.81 13.47 14.38
CA GLY A 94 3.09 12.21 15.09
C GLY A 94 3.75 12.44 16.45
N GLU A 95 4.71 13.37 16.53
CA GLU A 95 5.35 13.74 17.81
C GLU A 95 4.36 14.35 18.83
N ARG A 96 3.24 14.89 18.38
CA ARG A 96 2.15 15.41 19.23
C ARG A 96 1.03 14.39 19.47
N GLY A 97 1.16 13.16 18.99
CA GLY A 97 0.09 12.16 19.03
C GLY A 97 -1.10 12.50 18.13
N GLU A 98 -0.93 13.40 17.16
CA GLU A 98 -1.96 13.77 16.21
C GLU A 98 -1.90 12.88 14.97
N PRO A 99 -3.06 12.44 14.43
CA PRO A 99 -3.06 11.71 13.17
C PRO A 99 -2.57 12.59 12.02
N PRO A 100 -2.04 11.99 10.92
CA PRO A 100 -1.70 12.72 9.71
C PRO A 100 -2.88 13.53 9.18
N LEU A 101 -2.59 14.58 8.41
CA LEU A 101 -3.63 15.40 7.83
C LEU A 101 -4.41 14.58 6.78
N VAL A 102 -5.75 14.60 6.85
CA VAL A 102 -6.65 13.83 5.95
C VAL A 102 -7.57 14.74 5.10
N SER A 103 -7.09 15.94 4.77
CA SER A 103 -7.87 16.88 3.95
C SER A 103 -7.91 16.47 2.47
N ALA A 104 -8.78 17.12 1.69
CA ALA A 104 -8.84 16.93 0.24
C ALA A 104 -7.49 17.11 -0.46
N ARG A 105 -6.58 17.93 0.09
CA ARG A 105 -5.30 18.27 -0.53
C ARG A 105 -4.09 17.65 0.17
N SER A 106 -4.29 16.88 1.24
CA SER A 106 -3.15 16.22 1.92
C SER A 106 -2.73 14.94 1.21
N PRO A 107 -1.45 14.54 1.28
CA PRO A 107 -0.96 13.32 0.64
C PRO A 107 -1.76 12.07 1.03
N LEU A 108 -1.99 11.87 2.33
CA LEU A 108 -2.78 10.73 2.81
C LEU A 108 -4.25 10.84 2.40
N GLY A 109 -4.84 12.03 2.46
CA GLY A 109 -6.23 12.22 2.04
C GLY A 109 -6.44 11.89 0.57
N GLY A 110 -5.49 12.25 -0.30
CA GLY A 110 -5.48 11.89 -1.72
C GLY A 110 -5.45 10.38 -1.95
N ALA A 111 -4.46 9.71 -1.37
CA ALA A 111 -4.31 8.25 -1.49
C ALA A 111 -5.52 7.51 -0.91
N ALA A 112 -6.01 7.91 0.26
CA ALA A 112 -7.17 7.29 0.90
C ALA A 112 -8.44 7.39 0.05
N ARG A 113 -8.66 8.50 -0.67
CA ARG A 113 -9.81 8.62 -1.58
C ARG A 113 -9.73 7.67 -2.76
N GLN A 114 -8.54 7.51 -3.36
CA GLN A 114 -8.34 6.55 -4.45
C GLN A 114 -8.60 5.12 -3.99
N VAL A 115 -8.03 4.75 -2.83
CA VAL A 115 -8.22 3.43 -2.21
C VAL A 115 -9.69 3.16 -1.89
N LEU A 116 -10.37 4.08 -1.22
CA LEU A 116 -11.77 3.90 -0.82
C LEU A 116 -12.72 3.90 -2.03
N ALA A 117 -12.42 4.67 -3.08
CA ALA A 117 -13.18 4.61 -4.32
C ALA A 117 -13.03 3.23 -4.98
N HIS A 118 -11.81 2.69 -5.03
CA HIS A 118 -11.56 1.37 -5.60
C HIS A 118 -12.20 0.25 -4.78
N LEU A 119 -12.13 0.30 -3.46
CA LEU A 119 -12.79 -0.67 -2.59
C LEU A 119 -14.31 -0.73 -2.88
N ARG A 120 -14.96 0.42 -3.04
CA ARG A 120 -16.39 0.48 -3.42
C ARG A 120 -16.68 -0.15 -4.78
N THR A 121 -15.75 -0.06 -5.74
CA THR A 121 -15.90 -0.72 -7.04
C THR A 121 -15.81 -2.24 -6.93
N ILE A 122 -14.96 -2.76 -6.04
CA ILE A 122 -14.83 -4.21 -5.83
C ILE A 122 -16.05 -4.75 -5.05
N GLU A 123 -16.52 -4.01 -4.05
CA GLU A 123 -17.73 -4.37 -3.29
C GLU A 123 -18.98 -4.46 -4.18
N GLY A 124 -19.14 -3.57 -5.15
CA GLY A 124 -20.31 -3.56 -6.04
C GLY A 124 -20.31 -4.63 -7.15
N VAL A 125 -19.21 -5.37 -7.31
CA VAL A 125 -19.07 -6.48 -8.28
C VAL A 125 -19.41 -7.84 -7.63
N ARG A 126 -19.51 -7.91 -6.30
CA ARG A 126 -19.93 -9.10 -5.54
C ARG A 126 -21.43 -9.08 -5.26
#